data_AF-A0A6G5ADH4-F1
#
_entry.id   AF-A0A6G5ADH4-F1
#
_cell.length_a   1.000
_cell.length_b   1.000
_cell.length_c   1.000
_cell.angle_alpha   90.00
_cell.angle_beta   90.00
_cell.angle_gamma   90.00
#
_symmetry.space_group_name_H-M   'P 1'
#
loop_
_entity.id
_entity.type
_entity.pdbx_description
1 polymer ?
#
loop_
_entity_poly.entity_id
_entity_poly.type
_entity_poly.pdbx_seq_one_letter_code
_entity_poly.pdbx_strand_id
1 'polypeptide(L)'
;NSASSSGKANVSDIRMVNLNFVSELTVKKEAGSSQLTPPQPLNTEKLNTRAKQNIDERQRLAAAISAGVSHDGIRLFLAIRKTIDDVTWQGKNIIVMNQVTIVPPYRPENCKGKSDSDASVLHVRKIVEKHLRDQQKQSQGTRQTSPTQPSTKA
;
A
#
# COMPACT_ATOMS: atom_id res chain seq x y z
N ASN A 1 -4.17 35.64 6.79
CA ASN A 1 -3.63 34.27 6.69
C ASN A 1 -4.53 33.33 7.46
N SER A 2 -5.23 32.45 6.76
CA SER A 2 -5.93 31.32 7.38
C SER A 2 -4.88 30.34 7.92
N ALA A 3 -5.11 29.76 9.10
CA ALA A 3 -4.25 28.70 9.61
C ALA A 3 -4.31 27.48 8.66
N SER A 4 -3.21 26.71 8.55
CA SER A 4 -3.24 25.45 7.79
C SER A 4 -4.26 24.49 8.39
N SER A 5 -4.98 23.75 7.54
CA SER A 5 -5.90 22.69 7.95
C SER A 5 -5.22 21.59 8.79
N SER A 6 -3.89 21.48 8.71
CA SER A 6 -3.11 20.51 9.48
C SER A 6 -2.78 20.95 10.91
N GLY A 7 -3.05 22.21 11.28
CA GLY A 7 -2.71 22.80 12.58
C GLY A 7 -1.21 23.06 12.82
N LYS A 8 -0.34 22.69 11.88
CA LYS A 8 1.11 22.93 11.96
C LYS A 8 1.44 24.36 11.52
N ALA A 9 2.23 25.06 12.33
CA ALA A 9 2.58 26.47 12.11
C ALA A 9 3.50 26.72 10.90
N ASN A 10 4.19 25.70 10.41
CA ASN A 10 5.21 25.79 9.36
C ASN A 10 4.73 25.32 7.97
N VAL A 11 3.42 25.19 7.77
CA VAL A 11 2.82 24.75 6.51
C VAL A 11 1.62 25.63 6.16
N SER A 12 1.22 25.61 4.89
CA SER A 12 0.10 26.37 4.37
C SER A 12 -0.71 25.52 3.41
N ASP A 13 -2.01 25.80 3.34
CA ASP A 13 -2.90 25.09 2.44
C ASP A 13 -2.83 25.74 1.06
N ILE A 14 -2.33 25.00 0.07
CA ILE A 14 -2.29 25.44 -1.32
C ILE A 14 -3.41 24.73 -2.08
N ARG A 15 -4.30 25.50 -2.71
CA ARG A 15 -5.37 24.97 -3.58
C ARG A 15 -5.05 25.36 -5.02
N MET A 16 -4.96 24.35 -5.88
CA MET A 16 -4.75 24.54 -7.31
C MET A 16 -6.03 24.17 -8.04
N VAL A 17 -6.43 24.98 -9.01
CA VAL A 17 -7.62 24.75 -9.83
C VAL A 17 -7.18 24.65 -11.28
N ASN A 18 -7.58 23.59 -11.96
CA ASN A 18 -7.35 23.45 -13.39
C ASN A 18 -8.38 24.31 -14.15
N LEU A 19 -7.89 25.24 -14.98
CA LEU A 19 -8.72 26.18 -15.72
C LEU A 19 -8.98 25.78 -17.19
N ASN A 20 -8.53 24.59 -17.63
CA ASN A 20 -8.54 24.19 -19.06
C ASN A 20 -9.93 24.17 -19.72
N PHE A 21 -11.01 24.06 -18.95
CA PHE A 21 -12.40 24.07 -19.44
C PHE A 21 -13.25 25.13 -18.73
N VAL A 22 -12.62 26.16 -18.18
CA VAL A 22 -13.31 27.28 -17.54
C VAL A 22 -13.58 28.34 -18.60
N SER A 23 -14.86 28.62 -18.86
CA SER A 23 -15.28 29.63 -19.84
C SER A 23 -15.06 31.06 -19.35
N GLU A 24 -15.22 31.29 -18.05
CA GLU A 24 -15.09 32.62 -17.45
C GLU A 24 -14.54 32.50 -16.02
N LEU A 25 -13.55 33.34 -15.69
CA LEU A 25 -12.95 33.45 -14.37
C LEU A 25 -13.00 34.90 -13.93
N THR A 26 -13.72 35.17 -12.84
CA THR A 26 -13.87 36.52 -12.28
C THR A 26 -13.27 36.58 -10.88
N VAL A 27 -12.20 37.36 -10.73
CA VAL A 27 -11.53 37.57 -9.44
C VAL A 27 -12.35 38.53 -8.59
N LYS A 28 -13.04 38.03 -7.56
CA LYS A 28 -13.87 38.87 -6.68
C LYS A 28 -13.06 39.77 -5.74
N LYS A 29 -11.89 39.31 -5.31
CA LYS A 29 -11.00 40.01 -4.39
C LYS A 29 -9.62 39.36 -4.45
N GLU A 30 -8.60 40.16 -4.76
CA GLU A 30 -7.22 39.72 -4.59
C GLU A 30 -6.83 39.77 -3.11
N ALA A 31 -6.06 38.78 -2.66
CA ALA A 31 -5.36 38.90 -1.39
C ALA A 31 -4.34 40.04 -1.53
N GLY A 32 -4.32 40.97 -0.58
CA GLY A 32 -3.47 42.17 -0.64
C GLY A 32 -1.97 41.86 -0.82
N SER A 33 -1.18 42.90 -1.09
CA SER A 33 0.24 42.92 -1.50
C SER A 33 1.26 42.31 -0.52
N SER A 34 0.85 41.45 0.40
CA SER A 34 1.78 40.66 1.20
C SER A 34 2.53 39.72 0.26
N GLN A 35 3.85 39.90 0.16
CA GLN A 35 4.72 39.02 -0.61
C GLN A 35 4.51 37.59 -0.11
N LEU A 36 3.81 36.78 -0.91
CA LEU A 36 3.64 35.36 -0.63
C LEU A 36 5.01 34.70 -0.77
N THR A 37 5.50 34.09 0.30
CA THR A 37 6.70 33.26 0.23
C THR A 37 6.46 32.17 -0.83
N PRO A 38 7.33 32.06 -1.85
CA PRO A 38 7.20 31.00 -2.85
C PRO A 38 7.13 29.63 -2.17
N PRO A 39 6.29 28.70 -2.69
CA PRO A 39 6.29 27.35 -2.19
C PRO A 39 7.68 26.74 -2.29
N GLN A 40 8.06 25.95 -1.28
CA GLN A 40 9.34 25.25 -1.28
C GLN A 40 9.45 24.39 -2.56
N PRO A 41 10.59 24.45 -3.27
CA PRO A 41 10.78 23.67 -4.48
C PRO A 41 10.66 22.18 -4.17
N LEU A 42 9.94 21.46 -5.04
CA LEU A 42 9.83 20.01 -4.92
C LEU A 42 11.15 19.36 -5.34
N ASN A 43 11.56 18.33 -4.62
CA ASN A 43 12.67 17.48 -5.04
C ASN A 43 12.17 16.50 -6.11
N THR A 44 12.26 16.92 -7.37
CA THR A 44 11.79 16.16 -8.55
C THR A 44 12.51 14.83 -8.73
N GLU A 45 13.79 14.75 -8.35
CA GLU A 45 14.58 13.52 -8.39
C GLU A 45 14.02 12.45 -7.43
N LYS A 46 13.75 12.83 -6.17
CA LYS A 46 13.11 11.94 -5.18
C LYS A 46 11.72 11.49 -5.66
N LEU A 47 10.95 12.38 -6.27
CA LEU A 47 9.64 12.06 -6.82
C LEU A 47 9.74 11.06 -7.98
N ASN A 48 10.67 11.27 -8.90
CA ASN A 48 10.92 10.37 -10.02
C ASN A 48 11.39 8.99 -9.56
N THR A 49 12.29 8.92 -8.58
CA THR A 49 12.74 7.66 -7.99
C THR A 49 11.57 6.90 -7.35
N ARG A 50 10.71 7.60 -6.59
CA ARG A 50 9.50 7.00 -6.01
C ARG A 50 8.56 6.49 -7.11
N ALA A 51 8.37 7.25 -8.18
CA ALA A 51 7.52 6.85 -9.30
C ALA A 51 8.05 5.57 -9.96
N LYS A 52 9.35 5.51 -10.27
CA LYS A 52 10.01 4.32 -10.84
C LYS A 52 9.84 3.10 -9.94
N GLN A 53 10.13 3.25 -8.63
CA GLN A 53 9.95 2.17 -7.66
C GLN A 53 8.51 1.62 -7.64
N ASN A 54 7.50 2.50 -7.65
CA ASN A 54 6.10 2.08 -7.67
C ASN A 54 5.72 1.37 -8.98
N ILE A 55 6.26 1.81 -10.11
CA ILE A 55 6.06 1.16 -11.40
C ILE A 55 6.67 -0.24 -11.37
N ASP A 56 7.92 -0.36 -10.95
CA ASP A 56 8.65 -1.63 -10.89
C ASP A 56 7.95 -2.63 -9.95
N GLU A 57 7.48 -2.17 -8.78
CA GLU A 57 6.72 -3.00 -7.84
C GLU A 57 5.40 -3.49 -8.44
N ARG A 58 4.66 -2.63 -9.14
CA ARG A 58 3.41 -3.02 -9.83
C ARG A 58 3.68 -4.00 -10.96
N GLN A 59 4.75 -3.81 -11.73
CA GLN A 59 5.13 -4.73 -12.80
C GLN A 59 5.51 -6.11 -12.24
N ARG A 60 6.28 -6.16 -11.16
CA ARG A 60 6.62 -7.43 -10.47
C ARG A 60 5.36 -8.16 -9.98
N LEU A 61 4.41 -7.42 -9.41
CA LEU A 61 3.14 -7.99 -8.97
C LEU A 61 2.31 -8.53 -10.16
N ALA A 62 2.23 -7.79 -11.25
CA ALA A 62 1.53 -8.22 -12.46
C ALA A 62 2.17 -9.46 -13.10
N ALA A 63 3.50 -9.55 -13.10
CA ALA A 63 4.22 -10.73 -13.57
C ALA A 63 3.92 -11.97 -12.72
N ALA A 64 3.87 -11.83 -11.39
CA ALA A 64 3.49 -12.94 -10.49
C ALA A 64 2.05 -13.41 -10.74
N ILE A 65 1.11 -12.48 -10.91
CA ILE A 65 -0.28 -12.80 -11.26
C ILE A 65 -0.34 -13.54 -12.59
N SER A 66 0.39 -13.06 -13.61
CA SER A 66 0.45 -13.69 -14.95
C SER A 66 1.08 -15.08 -14.90
N ALA A 67 2.02 -15.32 -13.98
CA ALA A 67 2.61 -16.64 -13.73
C ALA A 67 1.65 -17.61 -13.01
N GLY A 68 0.43 -17.18 -12.68
CA GLY A 68 -0.61 -18.00 -12.04
C GLY A 68 -0.41 -18.18 -10.54
N VAL A 69 0.16 -17.19 -9.87
CA VAL A 69 0.20 -17.15 -8.39
C VAL A 69 -1.20 -16.93 -7.84
N SER A 70 -1.59 -17.75 -6.86
CA SER A 70 -2.90 -17.63 -6.19
C SER A 70 -3.03 -16.30 -5.41
N HIS A 71 -4.26 -15.83 -5.20
CA HIS A 71 -4.53 -14.63 -4.40
C HIS A 71 -3.94 -14.73 -2.98
N ASP A 72 -3.96 -15.92 -2.38
CA ASP A 72 -3.38 -16.14 -1.05
C ASP A 72 -1.86 -15.97 -1.06
N GLY A 73 -1.19 -16.45 -2.11
CA GLY A 73 0.24 -16.21 -2.32
C GLY A 73 0.56 -14.72 -2.44
N ILE A 74 -0.23 -13.97 -3.21
CA ILE A 74 -0.07 -12.51 -3.34
C ILE A 74 -0.25 -11.82 -1.99
N ARG A 75 -1.29 -12.16 -1.23
CA ARG A 75 -1.54 -11.58 0.11
C ARG A 75 -0.39 -11.89 1.06
N LEU A 76 0.13 -13.11 1.04
CA LEU A 76 1.24 -13.51 1.90
C LEU A 76 2.51 -12.74 1.53
N PHE A 77 2.84 -12.64 0.24
CA PHE A 77 4.00 -11.87 -0.23
C PHE A 77 3.95 -10.42 0.26
N LEU A 78 2.80 -9.75 0.10
CA LEU A 78 2.61 -8.38 0.57
C LEU A 78 2.71 -8.26 2.09
N ALA A 79 2.28 -9.28 2.84
CA ALA A 79 2.40 -9.30 4.29
C ALA A 79 3.86 -9.46 4.74
N ILE A 80 4.64 -10.33 4.10
CA ILE A 80 6.07 -10.51 4.40
C ILE A 80 6.85 -9.24 4.02
N ARG A 81 6.57 -8.65 2.86
CA ARG A 81 7.23 -7.41 2.37
C ARG A 81 7.09 -6.22 3.33
N LYS A 82 6.03 -6.19 4.16
CA LYS A 82 5.86 -5.16 5.22
C LYS A 82 6.85 -5.30 6.36
N THR A 83 7.37 -6.50 6.58
CA THR A 83 8.29 -6.81 7.69
C THR A 83 9.71 -7.05 7.23
N ILE A 84 9.90 -7.54 6.01
CA ILE A 84 11.19 -7.93 5.44
C ILE A 84 11.26 -7.30 4.06
N ASP A 85 12.28 -6.47 3.82
CA ASP A 85 12.44 -5.82 2.53
C ASP A 85 12.89 -6.81 1.43
N ASP A 86 13.81 -7.71 1.75
CA ASP A 86 14.36 -8.65 0.79
C ASP A 86 13.41 -9.85 0.55
N VAL A 87 12.43 -9.63 -0.32
CA VAL A 87 11.44 -10.64 -0.74
C VAL A 87 11.22 -10.55 -2.24
N THR A 88 11.31 -11.68 -2.94
CA THR A 88 11.17 -11.75 -4.40
C THR A 88 10.34 -12.97 -4.83
N TRP A 89 9.91 -12.96 -6.09
CA TRP A 89 9.21 -14.09 -6.71
C TRP A 89 10.20 -14.94 -7.51
N GLN A 90 10.08 -16.26 -7.40
CA GLN A 90 10.73 -17.21 -8.31
C GLN A 90 9.67 -18.15 -8.88
N GLY A 91 9.19 -17.84 -10.08
CA GLY A 91 8.01 -18.48 -10.65
C GLY A 91 6.80 -18.25 -9.73
N LYS A 92 6.27 -19.34 -9.16
CA LYS A 92 5.16 -19.28 -8.18
C LYS A 92 5.64 -19.22 -6.72
N ASN A 93 6.94 -19.31 -6.47
CA ASN A 93 7.50 -19.40 -5.13
C ASN A 93 7.84 -18.00 -4.59
N ILE A 94 7.76 -17.81 -3.28
CA ILE A 94 8.21 -16.61 -2.59
C ILE A 94 9.59 -16.88 -2.01
N ILE A 95 10.58 -16.07 -2.38
CA ILE A 95 11.95 -16.17 -1.86
C ILE A 95 12.16 -15.05 -0.86
N VAL A 96 12.51 -15.40 0.38
CA VAL A 96 12.75 -14.48 1.49
C VAL A 96 14.23 -14.53 1.85
N MET A 97 14.89 -13.36 1.84
CA MET A 97 16.32 -13.18 2.17
C MET A 97 17.28 -14.08 1.37
N ASN A 98 16.85 -14.59 0.21
CA ASN A 98 17.54 -15.62 -0.56
C ASN A 98 17.94 -16.87 0.27
N GLN A 99 17.27 -17.12 1.41
CA GLN A 99 17.51 -18.25 2.31
C GLN A 99 16.29 -19.17 2.43
N VAL A 100 15.08 -18.60 2.36
CA VAL A 100 13.83 -19.34 2.56
C VAL A 100 12.97 -19.25 1.32
N THR A 101 12.51 -20.39 0.84
CA THR A 101 11.57 -20.56 -0.27
C THR A 101 10.23 -21.02 0.27
N ILE A 102 9.18 -20.26 0.02
CA ILE A 102 7.80 -20.63 0.34
C ILE A 102 7.12 -21.08 -0.95
N VAL A 103 6.72 -22.34 -1.00
CA VAL A 103 6.04 -22.92 -2.16
C VAL A 103 4.52 -22.95 -1.95
N PRO A 104 3.70 -22.93 -3.01
CA PRO A 104 2.26 -23.23 -2.90
C PRO A 104 2.02 -24.55 -2.15
N PRO A 105 0.98 -24.67 -1.30
CA PRO A 105 -0.11 -23.72 -1.03
C PRO A 105 0.20 -22.62 0.02
N TYR A 106 1.46 -22.23 0.19
CA TYR A 106 1.89 -21.09 1.02
C TYR A 106 1.58 -21.22 2.51
N ARG A 107 1.72 -22.44 3.05
CA ARG A 107 1.53 -22.71 4.47
C ARG A 107 2.84 -22.73 5.26
N PRO A 108 2.80 -22.66 6.61
CA PRO A 108 3.98 -22.76 7.48
C PRO A 108 4.87 -23.97 7.18
N GLU A 109 4.26 -25.10 6.84
CA GLU A 109 4.90 -26.36 6.44
C GLU A 109 5.55 -26.31 5.04
N ASN A 110 5.19 -25.34 4.20
CA ASN A 110 5.75 -25.17 2.85
C ASN A 110 6.94 -24.19 2.81
N CYS A 111 7.39 -23.70 3.96
CA CYS A 111 8.59 -22.88 4.09
C CYS A 111 9.82 -23.80 4.13
N LYS A 112 10.67 -23.74 3.11
CA LYS A 112 11.90 -24.54 2.99
C LYS A 112 13.13 -23.65 2.98
N GLY A 113 14.17 -24.00 3.73
CA GLY A 113 15.46 -23.31 3.70
C GLY A 113 16.61 -24.31 3.75
N LYS A 114 17.79 -23.87 4.20
CA LYS A 114 18.97 -24.74 4.35
C LYS A 114 18.74 -25.90 5.33
N SER A 115 18.02 -25.65 6.42
CA SER A 115 17.59 -26.66 7.38
C SER A 115 16.26 -26.24 8.02
N ASP A 116 15.44 -27.19 8.47
CA ASP A 116 14.14 -26.90 9.10
C ASP A 116 14.24 -26.16 10.44
N SER A 117 15.39 -26.29 11.11
CA SER A 117 15.70 -25.64 12.38
C SER A 117 16.42 -24.30 12.20
N ASP A 118 16.63 -23.85 10.96
CA ASP A 118 17.28 -22.57 10.69
C ASP A 118 16.43 -21.42 11.24
N ALA A 119 17.08 -20.46 11.89
CA ALA A 119 16.40 -19.31 12.50
C ALA A 119 15.58 -18.50 11.49
N SER A 120 16.05 -18.40 10.23
CA SER A 120 15.32 -17.72 9.16
C SER A 120 14.04 -18.48 8.78
N VAL A 121 14.09 -19.81 8.69
CA VAL A 121 12.92 -20.65 8.40
C VAL A 121 11.89 -20.54 9.52
N LEU A 122 12.33 -20.63 10.79
CA LEU A 122 11.45 -20.48 11.96
C LEU A 122 10.81 -19.09 12.02
N HIS A 123 11.57 -18.04 11.70
CA HIS A 123 11.05 -16.67 11.67
C HIS A 123 10.01 -16.49 10.56
N VAL A 124 10.32 -16.92 9.33
CA VAL A 124 9.38 -16.85 8.20
C VAL A 124 8.12 -17.66 8.50
N ARG A 125 8.25 -18.87 9.05
CA ARG A 125 7.12 -19.71 9.46
C ARG A 125 6.18 -18.97 10.43
N LYS A 126 6.72 -18.29 11.43
CA LYS A 126 5.95 -17.47 12.38
C LYS A 126 5.22 -16.31 11.69
N ILE A 127 5.82 -15.68 10.68
CA ILE A 127 5.16 -14.64 9.87
C ILE A 127 4.00 -15.24 9.09
N VAL A 128 4.19 -16.39 8.43
CA VAL A 128 3.11 -17.08 7.68
C VAL A 128 1.97 -17.46 8.62
N GLU A 129 2.26 -18.05 9.79
CA GLU A 129 1.26 -18.39 10.80
C GLU A 129 0.49 -17.17 11.29
N LYS A 130 1.18 -16.05 11.54
CA LYS A 130 0.54 -14.79 11.92
C LYS A 130 -0.40 -14.31 10.80
N HIS A 131 0.06 -14.31 9.56
CA HIS A 131 -0.74 -13.88 8.41
C HIS A 131 -2.03 -14.69 8.25
N LEU A 132 -1.96 -16.01 8.40
CA LEU A 132 -3.14 -16.89 8.32
C LEU A 132 -4.13 -16.62 9.46
N ARG A 133 -3.64 -16.43 10.69
CA ARG A 133 -4.48 -16.06 11.84
C ARG A 133 -5.16 -14.70 11.65
N ASP A 134 -4.44 -13.73 11.11
CA ASP A 134 -4.97 -12.38 10.85
C ASP A 134 -6.04 -12.42 9.73
N GLN A 135 -5.83 -13.20 8.67
CA GLN A 135 -6.85 -13.41 7.62
C GLN A 135 -8.14 -14.03 8.18
N GLN A 136 -8.03 -15.05 9.05
CA GLN A 136 -9.19 -15.68 9.68
C GLN A 136 -10.00 -14.68 10.52
N LYS A 137 -9.35 -13.85 11.33
CA LYS A 137 -10.01 -12.79 12.12
C LYS A 137 -10.73 -11.77 11.24
N GLN A 138 -10.09 -11.36 10.14
CA GLN A 138 -10.65 -10.35 9.24
C GLN A 138 -11.89 -10.87 8.50
N SER A 139 -11.91 -12.17 8.15
CA SER A 139 -13.08 -12.81 7.53
C SER A 139 -14.29 -12.97 8.45
N GLN A 140 -14.09 -12.99 9.78
CA GLN A 140 -15.20 -13.06 10.75
C GLN A 140 -15.82 -11.68 11.05
N GLY A 141 -15.12 -10.58 10.78
CA GLY A 141 -15.56 -9.21 11.07
C GLY A 141 -16.50 -8.57 10.03
N THR A 142 -16.84 -9.25 8.93
CA THR A 142 -17.59 -8.64 7.79
C THR A 142 -19.03 -9.14 7.62
N ARG A 143 -19.62 -9.84 8.60
CA ARG A 143 -20.91 -10.54 8.42
C ARG A 143 -22.16 -9.87 9.02
N GLN A 144 -22.13 -8.61 9.45
CA GLN A 144 -23.33 -7.90 9.93
C GLN A 144 -23.39 -6.44 9.48
N THR A 145 -24.01 -6.19 8.32
CA THR A 145 -24.82 -4.99 8.05
C THR A 145 -25.87 -5.32 6.98
N SER A 146 -26.97 -5.96 7.39
CA SER A 146 -28.20 -6.00 6.58
C SER A 146 -28.90 -4.65 6.71
N PRO A 147 -29.30 -3.97 5.62
CA PRO A 147 -30.09 -2.75 5.73
C PRO A 147 -31.55 -3.10 6.04
N THR A 148 -32.02 -2.74 7.24
CA THR A 148 -33.45 -2.76 7.58
C THR A 148 -34.14 -1.59 6.85
N GLN A 149 -35.00 -1.89 5.87
CA GLN A 149 -35.91 -0.91 5.28
C GLN A 149 -36.96 -0.46 6.31
N PRO A 150 -37.21 0.84 6.48
CA PRO A 150 -38.39 1.32 7.21
C PRO A 150 -39.61 1.35 6.28
N SER A 151 -40.64 0.55 6.62
CA SER A 151 -41.97 0.67 6.03
C SER A 151 -42.64 1.96 6.50
N THR A 152 -42.94 2.86 5.57
CA THR A 152 -43.91 3.94 5.76
C THR A 152 -45.32 3.35 5.68
N LYS A 153 -46.16 3.62 6.68
CA LYS A 153 -47.60 3.35 6.64
C LYS A 153 -48.32 4.68 6.40
N ALA A 154 -49.28 4.63 5.49
CA ALA A 154 -50.21 5.69 5.12
C ALA A 154 -51.13 6.13 6.27
#